data_AF-A0A8J2H4Y5-F1
#
_entry.id   AF-A0A8J2H4Y5-F1
#
_cell.length_a   1.000
_cell.length_b   1.000
_cell.length_c   1.000
_cell.angle_alpha   90.00
_cell.angle_beta   90.00
_cell.angle_gamma   90.00
#
_symmetry.space_group_name_H-M   'P 1'
#
loop_
_entity.id
_entity.type
_entity.pdbx_description
1 polymer ?
#
loop_
_entity_poly.entity_id
_entity_poly.type
_entity_poly.pdbx_seq_one_letter_code
_entity_poly.pdbx_strand_id
1 'polypeptide(L)'
;MMIMTSMMTSTTIATRTTLKKIQIIIKDFECFDVVLSRHLWNSIQNVTPIVKNDINFPGLQPKVWTDTLTLEFWKQYRLKCAFVFKKGTIQQYGHYYATMIGRCKSKKCGNNLFCYIGNDPGIDGDVIIKMNCRDT
;
A
#
# COMPACT_ATOMS: atom_id res chain seq x y z
N MET A 1 -69.95 -5.95 -26.23
CA MET A 1 -69.20 -4.67 -26.20
C MET A 1 -68.35 -4.66 -24.94
N MET A 2 -67.13 -4.09 -24.98
CA MET A 2 -65.96 -4.27 -24.07
C MET A 2 -64.94 -5.27 -24.68
N ILE A 3 -64.17 -4.86 -25.68
CA ILE A 3 -62.90 -4.07 -25.67
C ILE A 3 -61.70 -4.88 -25.18
N MET A 4 -60.82 -5.12 -26.17
CA MET A 4 -59.40 -5.48 -26.17
C MET A 4 -58.64 -5.42 -24.84
N THR A 5 -57.76 -6.40 -24.59
CA THR A 5 -56.31 -6.08 -24.45
C THR A 5 -55.43 -7.29 -24.77
N SER A 6 -54.66 -7.16 -25.85
CA SER A 6 -53.48 -7.97 -26.16
C SER A 6 -52.34 -7.54 -25.26
N MET A 7 -51.61 -8.48 -24.65
CA MET A 7 -50.30 -8.19 -24.08
C MET A 7 -49.28 -9.13 -24.71
N MET A 8 -48.50 -8.53 -25.62
CA MET A 8 -47.34 -9.13 -26.25
C MET A 8 -46.22 -9.34 -25.23
N THR A 9 -45.65 -10.53 -25.26
CA THR A 9 -44.37 -10.87 -24.64
C THR A 9 -43.26 -9.99 -25.22
N SER A 10 -42.66 -9.13 -24.40
CA SER A 10 -41.42 -8.43 -24.75
C SER A 10 -40.30 -8.88 -23.83
N THR A 11 -39.52 -9.82 -24.35
CA THR A 11 -38.26 -10.30 -23.78
C THR A 11 -37.22 -9.21 -23.95
N THR A 12 -37.00 -8.37 -22.95
CA THR A 12 -35.91 -7.38 -22.99
C THR A 12 -34.60 -8.07 -22.58
N ILE A 13 -33.75 -8.26 -23.59
CA ILE A 13 -32.41 -8.82 -23.51
C ILE A 13 -31.52 -7.90 -22.66
N ALA A 14 -30.79 -8.52 -21.73
CA ALA A 14 -29.81 -7.88 -20.88
C ALA A 14 -28.66 -7.27 -21.69
N THR A 15 -28.34 -6.00 -21.44
CA THR A 15 -27.02 -5.43 -21.70
C THR A 15 -26.37 -5.05 -20.38
N ARG A 16 -25.85 -6.08 -19.70
CA ARG A 16 -24.93 -5.89 -18.58
C ARG A 16 -23.63 -5.34 -19.19
N THR A 17 -23.49 -4.03 -19.20
CA THR A 17 -22.23 -3.35 -19.54
C THR A 17 -21.20 -3.73 -18.49
N THR A 18 -20.50 -4.84 -18.71
CA THR A 18 -19.31 -5.19 -17.94
C THR A 18 -18.25 -4.15 -18.25
N LEU A 19 -18.08 -3.19 -17.34
CA LEU A 19 -16.84 -2.43 -17.24
C LEU A 19 -15.73 -3.47 -17.04
N LYS A 20 -15.01 -3.80 -18.12
CA LYS A 20 -13.75 -4.51 -18.05
C LYS A 20 -12.85 -3.65 -17.18
N LYS A 21 -12.75 -4.04 -15.91
CA LYS A 21 -11.72 -3.60 -14.98
C LYS A 21 -10.41 -3.85 -15.73
N ILE A 22 -9.78 -2.79 -16.22
CA ILE A 22 -8.44 -2.86 -16.79
C ILE A 22 -7.54 -3.23 -15.60
N GLN A 23 -7.42 -4.53 -15.34
CA GLN A 23 -6.29 -5.07 -14.60
C GLN A 23 -5.11 -4.88 -15.52
N ILE A 24 -4.44 -3.75 -15.37
CA ILE A 24 -3.08 -3.59 -15.87
C ILE A 24 -2.30 -4.71 -15.18
N ILE A 25 -2.01 -5.75 -15.94
CA ILE A 25 -1.18 -6.86 -15.49
C ILE A 25 0.22 -6.28 -15.34
N ILE A 26 0.55 -5.76 -14.16
CA ILE A 26 1.93 -5.54 -13.76
C ILE A 26 2.46 -6.92 -13.37
N LYS A 27 2.79 -7.72 -14.40
CA LYS A 27 3.45 -9.01 -14.23
C LYS A 27 4.72 -8.77 -13.41
N ASP A 28 4.86 -9.55 -12.35
CA ASP A 28 6.08 -9.76 -11.53
C ASP A 28 6.17 -9.04 -10.18
N PHE A 29 5.18 -8.23 -9.74
CA PHE A 29 5.19 -7.75 -8.35
C PHE A 29 4.49 -8.74 -7.43
N GLU A 30 5.25 -9.24 -6.45
CA GLU A 30 4.74 -10.01 -5.33
C GLU A 30 4.32 -9.07 -4.20
N CYS A 31 3.27 -9.47 -3.49
CA CYS A 31 2.74 -8.77 -2.34
C CYS A 31 3.10 -9.55 -1.08
N PHE A 32 3.71 -8.86 -0.12
CA PHE A 32 4.09 -9.42 1.18
C PHE A 32 3.45 -8.58 2.29
N ASP A 33 3.02 -9.24 3.36
CA ASP A 33 2.42 -8.60 4.52
C ASP A 33 3.42 -8.62 5.68
N VAL A 34 4.23 -7.57 5.78
CA VAL A 34 5.24 -7.46 6.84
C VAL A 34 4.56 -7.03 8.13
N VAL A 35 4.73 -7.81 9.19
CA VAL A 35 4.20 -7.51 10.52
C VAL A 35 5.25 -6.76 11.33
N LEU A 36 4.92 -5.56 11.81
CA LEU A 36 5.73 -4.85 12.80
C LEU A 36 5.02 -4.86 14.14
N SER A 37 5.79 -5.11 15.21
CA SER A 37 5.27 -4.91 16.55
C SER A 37 4.92 -3.44 16.79
N ARG A 38 3.95 -3.19 17.68
CA ARG A 38 3.56 -1.83 18.07
C ARG A 38 4.75 -1.00 18.55
N HIS A 39 5.63 -1.60 19.34
CA HIS A 39 6.84 -0.95 19.84
C HIS A 39 7.76 -0.51 18.70
N LEU A 40 8.01 -1.39 17.71
CA LEU A 40 8.84 -1.03 16.57
C LEU A 40 8.19 0.06 15.73
N TRP A 41 6.89 -0.04 15.46
CA TRP A 41 6.16 0.99 14.75
C TRP A 41 6.29 2.37 15.43
N ASN A 42 6.07 2.44 16.73
CA ASN A 42 6.20 3.68 17.49
C ASN A 42 7.64 4.21 17.48
N SER A 43 8.64 3.31 17.50
CA SER A 43 10.06 3.70 17.46
C SER A 43 10.52 4.30 16.13
N ILE A 44 9.83 4.01 15.02
CA ILE A 44 10.16 4.55 13.70
C ILE A 44 9.39 5.81 13.34
N GLN A 45 8.33 6.11 14.09
CA GLN A 45 7.62 7.38 13.98
C GLN A 45 8.49 8.51 14.53
N ASN A 46 8.40 9.68 13.91
CA ASN A 46 9.09 10.86 14.40
C ASN A 46 8.36 11.42 15.61
N VAL A 47 9.05 11.48 16.75
CA VAL A 47 8.54 12.05 18.00
C VAL A 47 8.25 13.55 17.83
N THR A 48 9.03 14.23 16.98
CA THR A 48 8.78 15.64 16.64
C THR A 48 8.05 15.73 15.30
N PRO A 49 6.86 16.33 15.25
CA PRO A 49 6.16 16.51 13.99
C PRO A 49 6.99 17.36 13.01
N ILE A 50 6.88 17.04 11.73
CA ILE A 50 7.49 17.82 10.67
C ILE A 50 6.66 19.09 10.51
N VAL A 51 7.24 20.26 10.81
CA VAL A 51 6.56 21.54 10.64
C VAL A 51 6.68 21.98 9.19
N LYS A 52 5.55 22.19 8.52
CA LYS A 52 5.50 22.80 7.18
C LYS A 52 4.35 23.79 7.13
N ASN A 53 4.64 25.05 6.83
CA ASN A 53 3.66 26.15 6.81
C ASN A 53 2.87 26.23 8.13
N ASP A 54 3.56 26.14 9.27
CA ASP A 54 2.97 26.17 10.63
C ASP A 54 2.01 25.00 10.95
N ILE A 55 1.95 23.99 10.08
CA ILE A 55 1.18 22.75 10.30
C ILE A 55 2.14 21.63 10.69
N ASN A 56 1.79 20.92 11.76
CA ASN A 56 2.49 19.76 12.28
C ASN A 56 2.04 18.50 11.54
N PHE A 57 2.96 17.84 10.84
CA PHE A 57 2.69 16.58 10.16
C PHE A 57 3.37 15.41 10.89
N PRO A 58 2.69 14.27 11.08
CA PRO A 58 3.36 13.05 11.50
C PRO A 58 4.39 12.65 10.44
N GLY A 59 5.57 12.22 10.90
CA GLY A 59 6.68 11.84 10.03
C GLY A 59 7.28 10.52 10.44
N LEU A 60 8.13 9.96 9.58
CA LEU A 60 9.00 8.85 9.95
C LEU A 60 10.36 9.40 10.36
N GLN A 61 10.93 8.88 11.45
CA GLN A 61 12.19 9.36 12.00
C GLN A 61 13.36 9.05 11.05
N PRO A 62 14.02 10.06 10.46
CA PRO A 62 15.09 9.84 9.50
C PRO A 62 16.17 8.92 10.03
N LYS A 63 16.71 8.05 9.15
CA LYS A 63 17.71 7.00 9.44
C LYS A 63 17.23 5.85 10.34
N VAL A 64 16.27 6.06 11.23
CA VAL A 64 15.76 5.01 12.12
C VAL A 64 14.76 4.11 11.39
N TRP A 65 13.79 4.72 10.69
CA TRP A 65 12.73 3.95 10.04
C TRP A 65 13.25 3.05 8.91
N THR A 66 14.24 3.52 8.15
CA THR A 66 14.79 2.78 7.01
C THR A 66 15.52 1.52 7.45
N ASP A 67 16.28 1.60 8.53
CA ASP A 67 17.10 0.49 9.03
C ASP A 67 16.20 -0.56 9.68
N THR A 68 15.23 -0.09 10.48
CA THR A 68 14.23 -0.95 11.13
C THR A 68 13.42 -1.74 10.10
N LEU A 69 12.85 -1.07 9.09
CA LEU A 69 12.06 -1.75 8.07
C LEU A 69 12.90 -2.72 7.24
N THR A 70 14.12 -2.32 6.83
CA THR A 70 14.99 -3.21 6.04
C THR A 70 15.31 -4.48 6.81
N LEU A 71 15.57 -4.37 8.11
CA LEU A 71 15.86 -5.51 8.97
C LEU A 71 14.63 -6.42 9.13
N GLU A 72 13.46 -5.87 9.42
CA GLU A 72 12.22 -6.67 9.58
C GLU A 72 11.81 -7.36 8.28
N PHE A 73 11.96 -6.68 7.14
CA PHE A 73 11.65 -7.25 5.83
C PHE A 73 12.55 -8.45 5.53
N TRP A 74 13.83 -8.33 5.83
CA TRP A 74 14.78 -9.42 5.65
C TRP A 74 14.54 -10.58 6.63
N LYS A 75 14.22 -10.29 7.90
CA LYS A 75 13.93 -11.33 8.90
C LYS A 75 12.76 -12.21 8.49
N GLN A 76 11.68 -11.61 8.01
CA GLN A 76 10.42 -12.31 7.69
C GLN A 76 10.46 -13.01 6.32
N TYR A 77 10.97 -12.34 5.30
CA TYR A 77 10.85 -12.83 3.91
C TYR A 77 12.17 -13.16 3.23
N ARG A 78 13.32 -12.82 3.85
CA ARG A 78 14.66 -13.15 3.31
C ARG A 78 14.85 -12.74 1.85
N LEU A 79 14.32 -11.58 1.49
CA LEU A 79 14.31 -11.05 0.12
C LEU A 79 15.73 -11.08 -0.49
N LYS A 80 15.82 -11.52 -1.75
CA LYS A 80 17.08 -11.60 -2.49
C LYS A 80 17.70 -10.22 -2.77
N CYS A 81 16.85 -9.21 -2.94
CA CYS A 81 17.26 -7.83 -3.16
C CYS A 81 17.53 -7.08 -1.85
N ALA A 82 18.69 -6.43 -1.77
CA ALA A 82 18.96 -5.43 -0.74
C ALA A 82 18.29 -4.10 -1.13
N PHE A 83 17.18 -3.76 -0.48
CA PHE A 83 16.45 -2.51 -0.77
C PHE A 83 17.01 -1.31 -0.01
N VAL A 84 16.96 -0.14 -0.66
CA VAL A 84 17.27 1.15 -0.06
C VAL A 84 16.04 2.03 -0.22
N PHE A 85 15.47 2.43 0.90
CA PHE A 85 14.36 3.37 0.95
C PHE A 85 14.78 4.77 0.48
N LYS A 86 13.87 5.46 -0.19
CA LYS A 86 14.07 6.78 -0.79
C LYS A 86 13.15 7.83 -0.20
N LYS A 87 11.91 7.46 0.07
CA LYS A 87 10.90 8.37 0.61
C LYS A 87 9.97 7.58 1.52
N GLY A 88 9.60 8.18 2.63
CA GLY A 88 8.58 7.71 3.54
C GLY A 88 7.68 8.88 3.91
N THR A 89 6.37 8.66 3.96
CA THR A 89 5.41 9.72 4.29
C THR A 89 4.23 9.11 5.03
N ILE A 90 3.87 9.72 6.16
CA ILE A 90 2.62 9.45 6.88
C ILE A 90 1.63 10.52 6.46
N GLN A 91 0.41 10.13 6.13
CA GLN A 91 -0.68 11.01 5.72
C GLN A 91 -1.88 10.75 6.62
N GLN A 92 -2.47 11.82 7.14
CA GLN A 92 -3.73 11.73 7.90
C GLN A 92 -4.94 11.58 6.97
N TYR A 93 -4.82 12.04 5.72
CA TYR A 93 -5.87 12.04 4.71
C TYR A 93 -5.32 11.46 3.41
N GLY A 94 -6.03 10.53 2.80
CA GLY A 94 -5.63 9.89 1.54
C GLY A 94 -6.06 8.43 1.47
N HIS A 95 -5.66 7.74 0.40
CA HIS A 95 -5.95 6.32 0.21
C HIS A 95 -5.05 5.43 1.10
N TYR A 96 -3.88 5.92 1.50
CA TYR A 96 -2.94 5.19 2.34
C TYR A 96 -2.54 6.05 3.54
N TYR A 97 -2.63 5.48 4.73
CA TYR A 97 -2.14 6.09 5.95
C TYR A 97 -0.63 6.34 5.91
N ALA A 98 0.16 5.40 5.39
CA ALA A 98 1.59 5.59 5.20
C ALA A 98 2.03 5.00 3.87
N THR A 99 3.00 5.65 3.23
CA THR A 99 3.64 5.17 2.01
C THR A 99 5.15 5.25 2.15
N MET A 100 5.84 4.20 1.73
CA MET A 100 7.29 4.16 1.68
C MET A 100 7.73 3.60 0.33
N ILE A 101 8.66 4.28 -0.31
CA ILE A 101 9.15 3.93 -1.64
C ILE A 101 10.64 3.69 -1.54
N GLY A 102 11.11 2.61 -2.17
CA GLY A 102 12.51 2.24 -2.23
C GLY A 102 12.87 1.63 -3.58
N ARG A 103 14.13 1.24 -3.68
CA ARG A 103 14.65 0.49 -4.83
C ARG A 103 15.79 -0.42 -4.41
N CYS A 104 16.02 -1.48 -5.16
CA CYS A 104 17.19 -2.33 -4.96
C CYS A 104 18.47 -1.48 -5.07
N LYS A 105 19.43 -1.77 -4.18
CA LYS A 105 20.74 -1.09 -4.13
C LYS A 105 21.51 -1.27 -5.44
N SER A 106 21.37 -2.44 -6.08
CA SER A 106 21.97 -2.71 -7.38
C SER A 106 21.22 -1.94 -8.48
N LYS A 107 21.88 -0.96 -9.09
CA LYS A 107 21.33 -0.18 -10.21
C LYS A 107 20.96 -1.07 -11.41
N LYS A 108 21.64 -2.20 -11.60
CA LYS A 108 21.38 -3.14 -12.70
C LYS A 108 20.09 -3.95 -12.50
N CYS A 109 19.74 -4.25 -11.26
CA CYS A 109 18.52 -5.00 -10.92
C CYS A 109 17.26 -4.17 -11.21
N GLY A 110 17.29 -2.88 -10.85
CA GLY A 110 16.18 -1.95 -11.11
C GLY A 110 14.86 -2.34 -10.42
N ASN A 111 14.90 -3.26 -9.44
CA ASN A 111 13.71 -3.69 -8.71
C ASN A 111 13.22 -2.57 -7.78
N ASN A 112 11.97 -2.15 -7.97
CA ASN A 112 11.34 -1.12 -7.18
C ASN A 112 10.62 -1.74 -5.99
N LEU A 113 10.60 -1.00 -4.89
CA LEU A 113 9.92 -1.37 -3.67
C LEU A 113 8.84 -0.32 -3.39
N PHE A 114 7.60 -0.77 -3.27
CA PHE A 114 6.49 0.09 -2.85
C PHE A 114 5.84 -0.52 -1.62
N CYS A 115 5.85 0.20 -0.52
CA CYS A 115 5.24 -0.23 0.74
C CYS A 115 4.16 0.75 1.15
N TYR A 116 3.10 0.25 1.76
CA TYR A 116 2.03 1.09 2.26
C TYR A 116 1.30 0.47 3.45
N ILE A 117 0.70 1.35 4.25
CA ILE A 117 -0.29 1.00 5.25
C ILE A 117 -1.60 1.58 4.75
N GLY A 118 -2.63 0.74 4.62
CA GLY A 118 -3.93 1.14 4.10
C GLY A 118 -4.63 2.14 5.02
N ASN A 119 -5.02 1.68 6.19
CA ASN A 119 -5.73 2.48 7.19
C ASN A 119 -4.81 2.82 8.37
N ASP A 120 -5.20 3.80 9.19
CA ASP A 120 -4.51 4.07 10.45
C ASP A 120 -4.43 2.78 11.28
N PRO A 121 -3.24 2.35 11.73
CA PRO A 121 -3.09 1.12 12.51
C PRO A 121 -3.64 1.23 13.94
N GLY A 122 -4.18 2.39 14.35
CA GLY A 122 -4.69 2.61 15.69
C GLY A 122 -3.58 2.66 16.75
N ILE A 123 -3.97 2.54 18.01
CA ILE A 123 -3.06 2.64 19.17
C ILE A 123 -2.48 1.29 19.61
N ASP A 124 -3.18 0.20 19.34
CA ASP A 124 -2.87 -1.14 19.88
C ASP A 124 -2.64 -2.17 18.77
N GLY A 125 -1.96 -3.26 19.12
CA GLY A 125 -1.71 -4.40 18.22
C GLY A 125 -0.62 -4.16 17.18
N ASP A 126 -0.33 -5.19 16.39
CA ASP A 126 0.70 -5.17 15.38
C ASP A 126 0.28 -4.35 14.15
N VAL A 127 1.27 -3.74 13.50
CA VAL A 127 1.10 -2.92 12.30
C VAL A 127 1.50 -3.73 11.08
N ILE A 128 0.56 -3.91 10.16
CA ILE A 128 0.80 -4.64 8.91
C ILE A 128 1.17 -3.63 7.82
N ILE A 129 2.39 -3.78 7.30
CA ILE A 129 2.88 -3.03 6.14
C ILE A 129 2.79 -3.95 4.93
N LYS A 130 2.00 -3.52 3.94
CA LYS A 130 1.93 -4.20 2.64
C LYS A 130 3.12 -3.77 1.80
N MET A 131 3.87 -4.73 1.30
CA MET A 131 5.06 -4.53 0.51
C MET A 131 4.88 -5.16 -0.87
N ASN A 132 5.12 -4.36 -1.90
CA ASN A 132 5.09 -4.78 -3.30
C ASN A 132 6.49 -4.66 -3.89
N CYS A 133 7.09 -5.78 -4.26
CA CYS A 133 8.36 -5.84 -5.00
C CYS A 133 8.45 -7.13 -5.82
N ARG A 134 9.41 -7.21 -6.75
CA ARG A 134 9.67 -8.46 -7.48
C ARG A 134 10.54 -9.39 -6.63
N ASP A 135 10.23 -10.69 -6.52
CA ASP A 135 11.17 -11.67 -5.93
C ASP A 135 12.16 -12.18 -6.98
N THR A 136 13.01 -11.27 -7.47
CA THR A 136 14.07 -11.58 -8.43
C THR A 136 15.21 -12.33 -7.78
#